data_AF-A0A0P0VUY0-F1
#
_entry.id   AF-A0A0P0VUY0-F1
#
_cell.length_a   1.000
_cell.length_b   1.000
_cell.length_c   1.000
_cell.angle_alpha   90.00
_cell.angle_beta   90.00
_cell.angle_gamma   90.00
#
_symmetry.space_group_name_H-M   'P 1'
#
loop_
_entity.id
_entity.type
_entity.pdbx_description
1 polymer ?
#
loop_
_entity_poly.entity_id
_entity_poly.type
_entity_poly.pdbx_seq_one_letter_code
_entity_poly.pdbx_strand_id
1 'polypeptide(L)'
;LIFAASQSFIGVNYGTIADNLPPPASTANLLKSTSIGKVRLYEPQPDLVAALAGSNISILLGVPNGDVPNLASSPAAASAWAAANIPTTVPVSAISVGNELLNSGDPTLAPQLLPAMQNLLAALPAGSTTKISTVHSMAVLSSSDPPSSGAFHADLAGSLDPVLDFLKQNGAPFMINPYPYFAYASDTRPETLAFCLFQPNPGRVDAGSGLTYTNMFDAQLDAIRAALDAKGYSGVDIVIAETGWPYKGDADEGGATVDNARAYNGNLVAHLKSQVGTPRTPGKSVDTYLFALYDEDLKGGPESERSFGLYRTDLTANYDIGLAAAPGTAAPATVTPVTVQVSSMLVAYRFCLQSLDRMEWTSLI
;
A
#
# COMPACT_ATOMS: atom_id res chain seq x y z
N LEU A 1 7.70 -8.57 -26.69
CA LEU A 1 7.80 -8.79 -25.22
C LEU A 1 6.47 -9.36 -24.75
N ILE A 2 6.49 -10.46 -23.99
CA ILE A 2 5.29 -11.02 -23.36
C ILE A 2 5.07 -10.20 -22.09
N PHE A 3 3.95 -9.47 -22.00
CA PHE A 3 3.60 -8.67 -20.82
C PHE A 3 2.77 -9.52 -19.87
N ALA A 4 3.06 -9.47 -18.57
CA ALA A 4 2.18 -10.11 -17.58
C ALA A 4 0.84 -9.37 -17.52
N ALA A 5 -0.24 -10.08 -17.21
CA ALA A 5 -1.43 -9.41 -16.69
C ALA A 5 -1.11 -8.85 -15.30
N SER A 6 -1.07 -7.52 -15.17
CA SER A 6 -0.82 -6.86 -13.89
C SER A 6 -1.93 -7.19 -12.90
N GLN A 7 -1.55 -7.42 -11.64
CA GLN A 7 -2.48 -7.50 -10.52
C GLN A 7 -2.55 -6.11 -9.91
N SER A 8 -3.71 -5.47 -9.99
CA SER A 8 -3.85 -4.06 -9.59
C SER A 8 -3.52 -3.80 -8.12
N PHE A 9 -3.50 -4.83 -7.27
CA PHE A 9 -3.20 -4.71 -5.84
C PHE A 9 -1.72 -4.94 -5.47
N ILE A 10 -0.85 -5.29 -6.43
CA ILE A 10 0.59 -5.49 -6.18
C ILE A 10 1.37 -4.29 -6.72
N GLY A 11 2.05 -3.61 -5.81
CA GLY A 11 3.00 -2.55 -6.08
C GLY A 11 4.42 -2.90 -5.64
N VAL A 12 5.36 -2.03 -5.99
CA VAL A 12 6.75 -2.11 -5.52
C VAL A 12 7.29 -0.71 -5.21
N ASN A 13 8.15 -0.63 -4.20
CA ASN A 13 8.85 0.59 -3.85
C ASN A 13 10.08 0.78 -4.74
N TYR A 14 10.27 1.98 -5.28
CA TYR A 14 11.47 2.37 -6.01
C TYR A 14 12.21 3.42 -5.19
N GLY A 15 13.22 2.94 -4.45
CA GLY A 15 14.15 3.75 -3.69
C GLY A 15 15.28 4.29 -4.58
N THR A 16 15.81 5.47 -4.22
CA THR A 16 16.85 6.19 -4.99
C THR A 16 18.07 6.57 -4.16
N ILE A 17 18.18 6.08 -2.92
CA ILE A 17 19.39 6.24 -2.10
C ILE A 17 20.45 5.24 -2.57
N ALA A 18 20.86 5.37 -3.83
CA ALA A 18 21.79 4.50 -4.52
C ALA A 18 22.50 5.21 -5.68
N ASP A 19 23.72 4.78 -6.03
CA ASP A 19 24.46 5.28 -7.21
C ASP A 19 24.67 4.24 -8.32
N ASN A 20 24.14 3.03 -8.13
CA ASN A 20 24.36 1.87 -9.01
C ASN A 20 23.07 1.40 -9.74
N LEU A 21 21.99 2.18 -9.68
CA LEU A 21 20.70 1.80 -10.24
C LEU A 21 20.75 1.63 -11.76
N PRO A 22 20.01 0.64 -12.31
CA PRO A 22 19.94 0.46 -13.75
C PRO A 22 19.22 1.63 -14.43
N PRO A 23 19.46 1.85 -15.74
CA PRO A 23 18.79 2.92 -16.50
C PRO A 23 17.26 2.85 -16.38
N PRO A 24 16.55 3.98 -16.32
CA PRO A 24 15.09 4.02 -16.16
C PRO A 24 14.31 3.19 -17.19
N ALA A 25 14.77 3.14 -18.44
CA ALA A 25 14.17 2.31 -19.50
C ALA A 25 14.28 0.81 -19.20
N SER A 26 15.40 0.36 -18.63
CA SER A 26 15.59 -1.03 -18.21
C SER A 26 14.68 -1.39 -17.05
N THR A 27 14.58 -0.51 -16.05
CA THR A 27 13.65 -0.65 -14.91
C THR A 27 12.19 -0.72 -15.37
N ALA A 28 11.77 0.17 -16.28
CA ALA A 28 10.42 0.14 -16.83
C ALA A 28 10.13 -1.15 -17.61
N ASN A 29 11.11 -1.69 -18.35
CA ASN A 29 10.97 -2.97 -19.05
C ASN A 29 10.87 -4.14 -18.07
N LEU A 30 11.65 -4.13 -17.00
CA LEU A 30 11.56 -5.12 -15.94
C LEU A 30 10.15 -5.11 -15.34
N LEU A 31 9.65 -3.95 -14.90
CA LEU A 31 8.31 -3.83 -14.32
C LEU A 31 7.21 -4.34 -15.26
N LYS A 32 7.27 -3.98 -16.55
CA LYS A 32 6.36 -4.46 -17.60
C LYS A 32 6.38 -5.99 -17.79
N SER A 33 7.47 -6.67 -17.43
CA SER A 33 7.61 -8.13 -17.49
C SER A 33 7.03 -8.87 -16.26
N THR A 34 6.54 -8.13 -15.27
CA THR A 34 6.01 -8.66 -14.01
C THR A 34 4.53 -8.35 -13.85
N SER A 35 3.89 -9.00 -12.88
CA SER A 35 2.52 -8.72 -12.44
C SER A 35 2.38 -7.45 -11.59
N ILE A 36 3.45 -6.67 -11.39
CA ILE A 36 3.41 -5.40 -10.65
C ILE A 36 2.60 -4.37 -11.45
N GLY A 37 1.54 -3.84 -10.85
CA GLY A 37 0.68 -2.80 -11.44
C GLY A 37 0.91 -1.40 -10.88
N LYS A 38 1.73 -1.27 -9.84
CA LYS A 38 1.93 -0.01 -9.11
C LYS A 38 3.40 0.21 -8.75
N VAL A 39 3.86 1.45 -8.81
CA VAL A 39 5.20 1.84 -8.34
C VAL A 39 5.04 2.98 -7.34
N ARG A 40 5.62 2.83 -6.15
CA ARG A 40 5.74 3.92 -5.20
C ARG A 40 7.10 4.59 -5.39
N LEU A 41 7.07 5.90 -5.61
CA LEU A 41 8.24 6.76 -5.67
C LEU A 41 8.30 7.57 -4.36
N TYR A 42 9.47 7.76 -3.78
CA TYR A 42 9.62 8.61 -2.58
C TYR A 42 9.70 10.10 -2.91
N GLU A 43 10.01 10.40 -4.16
CA GLU A 43 10.15 11.74 -4.72
C GLU A 43 9.82 11.72 -6.23
N PRO A 44 9.66 12.88 -6.89
CA PRO A 44 9.47 12.93 -8.34
C PRO A 44 10.64 12.31 -9.12
N GLN A 45 10.35 11.31 -9.97
CA GLN A 45 11.33 10.62 -10.81
C GLN A 45 10.97 10.76 -12.31
N PRO A 46 11.25 11.91 -12.95
CA PRO A 46 10.76 12.22 -14.29
C PRO A 46 11.22 11.23 -15.36
N ASP A 47 12.45 10.71 -15.27
CA ASP A 47 12.98 9.77 -16.27
C ASP A 47 12.32 8.39 -16.18
N LEU A 48 12.04 7.90 -14.97
CA LEU A 48 11.31 6.65 -14.77
C LEU A 48 9.84 6.81 -15.17
N VAL A 49 9.21 7.92 -14.81
CA VAL A 49 7.85 8.28 -15.26
C VAL A 49 7.75 8.27 -16.78
N ALA A 50 8.71 8.88 -17.48
CA ALA A 50 8.76 8.89 -18.93
C ALA A 50 8.91 7.47 -19.52
N ALA A 51 9.76 6.63 -18.92
CA ALA A 51 9.94 5.24 -19.35
C ALA A 51 8.72 4.34 -19.09
N LEU A 52 7.90 4.67 -18.08
CA LEU A 52 6.66 3.97 -17.75
C LEU A 52 5.46 4.39 -18.59
N ALA A 53 5.56 5.45 -19.41
CA ALA A 53 4.47 5.87 -20.29
C ALA A 53 3.95 4.69 -21.15
N GLY A 54 2.63 4.53 -21.19
CA GLY A 54 1.96 3.44 -21.93
C GLY A 54 1.99 2.05 -21.30
N SER A 55 2.51 1.88 -20.08
CA SER A 55 2.61 0.57 -19.40
C SER A 55 1.41 0.14 -18.57
N ASN A 56 0.40 1.00 -18.41
CA ASN A 56 -0.70 0.87 -17.43
C ASN A 56 -0.27 0.79 -15.95
N ILE A 57 1.03 0.91 -15.64
CA ILE A 57 1.54 0.97 -14.27
C ILE A 57 1.19 2.34 -13.69
N SER A 58 0.53 2.33 -12.53
CA SER A 58 0.18 3.55 -11.80
C SER A 58 1.24 3.94 -10.78
N ILE A 59 1.31 5.23 -10.46
CA ILE A 59 2.31 5.79 -9.54
C ILE A 59 1.64 6.23 -8.24
N LEU A 60 2.23 5.84 -7.11
CA LEU A 60 2.10 6.52 -5.83
C LEU A 60 3.29 7.47 -5.68
N LEU A 61 3.04 8.77 -5.84
CA LEU A 61 4.08 9.80 -5.91
C LEU A 61 4.38 10.35 -4.52
N GLY A 62 5.62 10.26 -4.06
CA GLY A 62 6.06 10.80 -2.78
C GLY A 62 6.44 12.27 -2.85
N VAL A 63 6.16 12.98 -1.77
CA VAL A 63 6.72 14.29 -1.44
C VAL A 63 7.76 14.05 -0.33
N PRO A 64 9.03 14.42 -0.53
CA PRO A 64 10.05 14.32 0.51
C PRO A 64 9.68 15.12 1.77
N ASN A 65 10.06 14.63 2.95
CA ASN A 65 9.80 15.33 4.22
C ASN A 65 10.35 16.77 4.22
N GLY A 66 11.48 17.01 3.55
CA GLY A 66 12.10 18.34 3.44
C GLY A 66 11.28 19.36 2.64
N ASP A 67 10.39 18.91 1.76
CA ASP A 67 9.54 19.80 0.95
C ASP A 67 8.26 20.20 1.69
N VAL A 68 7.83 19.39 2.66
CA VAL A 68 6.56 19.58 3.39
C VAL A 68 6.42 20.99 3.98
N PRO A 69 7.44 21.59 4.63
CA PRO A 69 7.31 22.94 5.17
C PRO A 69 6.97 24.02 4.15
N ASN A 70 7.60 23.98 2.98
CA ASN A 70 7.35 24.95 1.92
C ASN A 70 5.95 24.77 1.31
N LEU A 71 5.53 23.52 1.13
CA LEU A 71 4.20 23.19 0.62
C LEU A 71 3.09 23.53 1.62
N ALA A 72 3.35 23.43 2.92
CA ALA A 72 2.44 23.81 3.99
C ALA A 72 2.21 25.32 4.06
N SER A 73 3.29 26.10 3.93
CA SER A 73 3.26 27.55 4.13
C SER A 73 2.82 28.35 2.90
N SER A 74 2.85 27.76 1.70
CA SER A 74 2.57 28.47 0.46
C SER A 74 1.71 27.66 -0.52
N PRO A 75 0.42 28.03 -0.68
CA PRO A 75 -0.44 27.46 -1.73
C PRO A 75 0.12 27.63 -3.14
N ALA A 76 0.85 28.73 -3.38
CA ALA A 76 1.53 28.97 -4.65
C ALA A 76 2.69 27.97 -4.87
N ALA A 77 3.46 27.65 -3.82
CA ALA A 77 4.51 26.63 -3.90
C ALA A 77 3.91 25.24 -4.17
N ALA A 78 2.80 24.90 -3.53
CA ALA A 78 2.09 23.65 -3.79
C ALA A 78 1.57 23.56 -5.24
N SER A 79 1.03 24.67 -5.77
CA SER A 79 0.58 24.76 -7.16
C SER A 79 1.74 24.59 -8.15
N ALA A 80 2.87 25.24 -7.89
CA ALA A 80 4.07 25.11 -8.71
C ALA A 80 4.66 23.69 -8.67
N TRP A 81 4.72 23.08 -7.47
CA TRP A 81 5.17 21.70 -7.29
C TRP A 81 4.25 20.73 -8.04
N ALA A 82 2.94 20.88 -7.91
CA ALA A 82 1.96 20.02 -8.58
C ALA A 82 2.10 20.10 -10.11
N ALA A 83 2.20 21.31 -10.66
CA ALA A 83 2.37 21.53 -12.10
C ALA A 83 3.68 20.95 -12.65
N ALA A 84 4.76 20.95 -11.85
CA ALA A 84 6.06 20.43 -12.25
C ALA A 84 6.17 18.90 -12.13
N ASN A 85 5.54 18.32 -11.09
CA ASN A 85 5.88 16.97 -10.65
C ASN A 85 4.77 15.93 -10.84
N ILE A 86 3.50 16.33 -10.99
CA ILE A 86 2.40 15.38 -11.23
C ILE A 86 2.37 15.04 -12.73
N PRO A 87 2.70 13.79 -13.11
CA PRO A 87 2.71 13.43 -14.51
C PRO A 87 1.29 13.31 -15.09
N THR A 88 1.17 13.65 -16.37
CA THR A 88 -0.06 13.48 -17.16
C THR A 88 0.01 12.28 -18.11
N THR A 89 1.20 11.66 -18.25
CA THR A 89 1.48 10.56 -19.18
C THR A 89 1.27 9.17 -18.58
N VAL A 90 1.15 9.09 -17.25
CA VAL A 90 0.92 7.87 -16.48
C VAL A 90 -0.11 8.13 -15.38
N PRO A 91 -0.95 7.15 -15.01
CA PRO A 91 -1.91 7.31 -13.92
C PRO A 91 -1.20 7.53 -12.58
N VAL A 92 -1.66 8.50 -11.79
CA VAL A 92 -1.21 8.73 -10.42
C VAL A 92 -2.34 8.36 -9.47
N SER A 93 -2.18 7.27 -8.73
CA SER A 93 -3.20 6.77 -7.80
C SER A 93 -3.34 7.70 -6.60
N ALA A 94 -2.21 8.12 -6.03
CA ALA A 94 -2.17 9.05 -4.91
C ALA A 94 -0.81 9.76 -4.83
N ILE A 95 -0.80 10.86 -4.09
CA ILE A 95 0.40 11.58 -3.64
C ILE A 95 0.53 11.34 -2.13
N SER A 96 1.68 10.82 -1.69
CA SER A 96 2.02 10.69 -0.26
C SER A 96 2.79 11.91 0.19
N VAL A 97 2.21 12.71 1.08
CA VAL A 97 2.87 13.87 1.69
C VAL A 97 3.78 13.39 2.82
N GLY A 98 5.08 13.38 2.56
CA GLY A 98 6.07 12.82 3.46
C GLY A 98 6.15 11.30 3.44
N ASN A 99 7.13 10.79 4.17
CA ASN A 99 7.30 9.38 4.52
C ASN A 99 7.56 9.27 6.02
N GLU A 100 6.66 8.58 6.73
CA GLU A 100 6.74 8.35 8.19
C GLU A 100 6.98 9.64 8.98
N LEU A 101 6.42 10.75 8.51
CA LEU A 101 6.76 12.11 8.97
C LEU A 101 6.53 12.31 10.47
N LEU A 102 5.47 11.71 11.03
CA LEU A 102 5.16 11.75 12.46
C LEU A 102 6.18 10.98 13.33
N ASN A 103 6.98 10.10 12.72
CA ASN A 103 8.03 9.32 13.36
C ASN A 103 9.43 9.70 12.84
N SER A 104 9.58 10.84 12.16
CA SER A 104 10.85 11.31 11.59
C SER A 104 11.89 11.77 12.62
N GLY A 105 11.48 11.97 13.86
CA GLY A 105 12.30 12.58 14.91
C GLY A 105 12.34 14.11 14.89
N ASP A 106 11.74 14.76 13.89
CA ASP A 106 11.60 16.21 13.82
C ASP A 106 10.16 16.63 14.24
N PRO A 107 9.97 17.13 15.49
CA PRO A 107 8.66 17.52 15.97
C PRO A 107 8.09 18.76 15.25
N THR A 108 8.91 19.49 14.50
CA THR A 108 8.45 20.67 13.77
C THR A 108 7.63 20.31 12.53
N LEU A 109 7.76 19.09 12.00
CA LEU A 109 7.08 18.67 10.78
C LEU A 109 5.60 18.32 11.00
N ALA A 110 5.25 17.71 12.13
CA ALA A 110 3.90 17.20 12.37
C ALA A 110 2.78 18.26 12.21
N PRO A 111 2.92 19.50 12.72
CA PRO A 111 1.93 20.57 12.49
C PRO A 111 1.81 21.04 11.03
N GLN A 112 2.77 20.71 10.18
CA GLN A 112 2.86 21.16 8.78
C GLN A 112 2.24 20.16 7.80
N LEU A 113 2.03 18.92 8.24
CA LEU A 113 1.53 17.83 7.40
C LEU A 113 0.16 18.14 6.78
N LEU A 114 -0.85 18.42 7.62
CA LEU A 114 -2.21 18.68 7.12
C LEU A 114 -2.28 19.92 6.19
N PRO A 115 -1.67 21.08 6.54
CA PRO A 115 -1.64 22.21 5.61
C PRO A 115 -1.00 21.88 4.26
N ALA A 116 0.09 21.11 4.22
CA ALA A 116 0.70 20.67 2.97
C ALA A 116 -0.25 19.77 2.16
N MET A 117 -0.94 18.83 2.80
CA MET A 117 -1.94 17.97 2.17
C MET A 117 -3.10 18.80 1.59
N GLN A 118 -3.60 19.78 2.33
CA GLN A 118 -4.68 20.66 1.88
C GLN A 118 -4.26 21.52 0.67
N ASN A 119 -3.07 22.10 0.71
CA ASN A 119 -2.55 22.90 -0.39
C ASN A 119 -2.31 22.06 -1.65
N LEU A 120 -1.80 20.83 -1.51
CA LEU A 120 -1.63 19.91 -2.64
C LEU A 120 -2.97 19.44 -3.22
N LEU A 121 -3.97 19.17 -2.38
CA LEU A 121 -5.32 18.84 -2.83
C LEU A 121 -5.92 19.98 -3.67
N ALA A 122 -5.78 21.23 -3.20
CA ALA A 122 -6.25 22.41 -3.92
C ALA A 122 -5.47 22.66 -5.23
N ALA A 123 -4.23 22.19 -5.32
CA ALA A 123 -3.37 22.30 -6.50
C ALA A 123 -3.60 21.20 -7.54
N LEU A 124 -4.41 20.17 -7.25
CA LEU A 124 -4.69 19.11 -8.22
C LEU A 124 -5.44 19.67 -9.45
N PRO A 125 -5.16 19.14 -10.66
CA PRO A 125 -5.91 19.51 -11.85
C PRO A 125 -7.42 19.24 -11.69
N ALA A 126 -8.24 20.08 -12.31
CA ALA A 126 -9.69 19.88 -12.31
C ALA A 126 -10.07 18.50 -12.88
N GLY A 127 -10.93 17.77 -12.15
CA GLY A 127 -11.33 16.41 -12.52
C GLY A 127 -10.28 15.33 -12.23
N SER A 128 -9.17 15.66 -11.55
CA SER A 128 -8.21 14.66 -11.10
C SER A 128 -8.86 13.63 -10.17
N THR A 129 -8.45 12.38 -10.34
CA THR A 129 -8.85 11.26 -9.46
C THR A 129 -7.76 10.90 -8.44
N THR A 130 -6.59 11.53 -8.53
CA THR A 130 -5.46 11.34 -7.63
C THR A 130 -5.85 11.72 -6.19
N LYS A 131 -5.54 10.84 -5.24
CA LYS A 131 -5.76 11.09 -3.81
C LYS A 131 -4.57 11.78 -3.17
N ILE A 132 -4.79 12.54 -2.09
CA ILE A 132 -3.73 13.05 -1.23
C ILE A 132 -3.76 12.26 0.07
N SER A 133 -2.65 11.63 0.43
CA SER A 133 -2.48 10.86 1.66
C SER A 133 -1.10 11.10 2.26
N THR A 134 -0.71 10.32 3.24
CA THR A 134 0.59 10.34 3.93
C THR A 134 0.85 8.95 4.49
N VAL A 135 2.13 8.55 4.53
CA VAL A 135 2.55 7.21 4.95
C VAL A 135 3.02 7.24 6.40
N HIS A 136 2.56 6.27 7.18
CA HIS A 136 2.93 6.08 8.58
C HIS A 136 3.72 4.78 8.76
N SER A 137 4.53 4.72 9.81
CA SER A 137 5.07 3.44 10.32
C SER A 137 4.11 2.85 11.35
N MET A 138 4.30 1.58 11.71
CA MET A 138 3.51 0.94 12.78
C MET A 138 3.69 1.61 14.16
N ALA A 139 4.72 2.46 14.34
CA ALA A 139 4.97 3.17 15.59
C ALA A 139 3.94 4.27 15.91
N VAL A 140 2.99 4.54 15.02
CA VAL A 140 1.82 5.38 15.35
C VAL A 140 0.86 4.69 16.33
N LEU A 141 0.93 3.37 16.47
CA LEU A 141 0.13 2.60 17.41
C LEU A 141 0.81 2.51 18.78
N SER A 142 0.06 2.81 19.84
CA SER A 142 0.46 2.55 21.23
C SER A 142 0.10 1.14 21.70
N SER A 143 -0.82 0.47 21.01
CA SER A 143 -1.20 -0.93 21.25
C SER A 143 -1.58 -1.58 19.93
N SER A 144 -1.19 -2.84 19.76
CA SER A 144 -1.45 -3.64 18.55
C SER A 144 -1.54 -5.14 18.80
N ASP A 145 -1.30 -5.60 20.03
CA ASP A 145 -1.39 -7.01 20.42
C ASP A 145 -2.24 -7.13 21.71
N PRO A 146 -3.43 -7.74 21.65
CA PRO A 146 -4.03 -8.36 20.46
C PRO A 146 -4.47 -7.32 19.40
N PRO A 147 -4.66 -7.70 18.13
CA PRO A 147 -5.10 -6.78 17.08
C PRO A 147 -6.36 -5.98 17.43
N SER A 148 -7.34 -6.58 18.12
CA SER A 148 -8.54 -5.86 18.56
C SER A 148 -8.29 -4.70 19.53
N SER A 149 -7.15 -4.66 20.21
CA SER A 149 -6.77 -3.54 21.09
C SER A 149 -6.01 -2.43 20.37
N GLY A 150 -5.89 -2.52 19.04
CA GLY A 150 -5.27 -1.51 18.18
C GLY A 150 -5.69 -0.09 18.56
N ALA A 151 -4.71 0.75 18.93
CA ALA A 151 -4.96 2.14 19.32
C ALA A 151 -3.79 3.03 18.93
N PHE A 152 -4.09 4.23 18.44
CA PHE A 152 -3.07 5.25 18.16
C PHE A 152 -2.56 5.91 19.45
N HIS A 153 -1.30 6.34 19.40
CA HIS A 153 -0.68 7.17 20.43
C HIS A 153 -1.50 8.43 20.73
N ALA A 154 -1.84 8.65 22.01
CA ALA A 154 -2.65 9.79 22.43
C ALA A 154 -1.94 11.14 22.19
N ASP A 155 -0.61 11.16 22.27
CA ASP A 155 0.23 12.32 21.98
C ASP A 155 0.25 12.70 20.49
N LEU A 156 -0.07 11.77 19.59
CA LEU A 156 -0.21 12.04 18.15
C LEU A 156 -1.58 12.61 17.78
N ALA A 157 -2.58 12.58 18.66
CA ALA A 157 -3.97 12.94 18.34
C ALA A 157 -4.11 14.34 17.73
N GLY A 158 -3.32 15.32 18.20
CA GLY A 158 -3.35 16.70 17.70
C GLY A 158 -2.93 16.84 16.23
N SER A 159 -2.10 15.94 15.71
CA SER A 159 -1.65 15.95 14.31
C SER A 159 -2.33 14.86 13.47
N LEU A 160 -2.61 13.70 14.06
CA LEU A 160 -3.17 12.56 13.34
C LEU A 160 -4.69 12.67 13.15
N ASP A 161 -5.45 13.11 14.15
CA ASP A 161 -6.92 13.15 14.03
C ASP A 161 -7.40 14.08 12.90
N PRO A 162 -6.84 15.30 12.75
CA PRO A 162 -7.18 16.16 11.62
C PRO A 162 -6.81 15.55 10.26
N VAL A 163 -5.73 14.75 10.20
CA VAL A 163 -5.35 14.01 9.00
C VAL A 163 -6.37 12.91 8.70
N LEU A 164 -6.82 12.15 9.71
CA LEU A 164 -7.85 11.11 9.52
C LEU A 164 -9.18 11.70 9.02
N ASP A 165 -9.59 12.85 9.56
CA ASP A 165 -10.74 13.61 9.06
C ASP A 165 -10.57 14.02 7.60
N PHE A 166 -9.39 14.56 7.26
CA PHE A 166 -9.07 14.92 5.88
C PHE A 166 -9.12 13.69 4.93
N LEU A 167 -8.57 12.56 5.33
CA LEU A 167 -8.59 11.32 4.54
C LEU A 167 -10.03 10.86 4.29
N LYS A 168 -10.85 10.82 5.35
CA LYS A 168 -12.28 10.44 5.26
C LYS A 168 -13.06 11.37 4.35
N GLN A 169 -12.90 12.68 4.49
CA GLN A 169 -13.63 13.68 3.69
C GLN A 169 -13.30 13.60 2.19
N ASN A 170 -12.06 13.23 1.85
CA ASN A 170 -11.57 13.21 0.46
C ASN A 170 -11.54 11.80 -0.16
N GLY A 171 -11.99 10.78 0.59
CA GLY A 171 -11.94 9.38 0.18
C GLY A 171 -10.52 8.94 -0.17
N ALA A 172 -9.54 9.37 0.65
CA ALA A 172 -8.15 8.97 0.53
C ALA A 172 -7.83 7.86 1.53
N PRO A 173 -6.90 6.95 1.21
CA PRO A 173 -6.58 5.82 2.09
C PRO A 173 -5.66 6.26 3.23
N PHE A 174 -5.69 5.51 4.33
CA PHE A 174 -4.64 5.50 5.34
C PHE A 174 -3.49 4.60 4.86
N MET A 175 -2.30 5.16 4.70
CA MET A 175 -1.13 4.42 4.23
C MET A 175 -0.21 4.04 5.40
N ILE A 176 0.16 2.76 5.47
CA ILE A 176 0.93 2.20 6.59
C ILE A 176 2.03 1.26 6.11
N ASN A 177 3.14 1.22 6.86
CA ASN A 177 4.31 0.38 6.60
C ASN A 177 4.46 -0.74 7.67
N PRO A 178 3.74 -1.88 7.55
CA PRO A 178 3.95 -3.05 8.38
C PRO A 178 5.21 -3.82 7.97
N TYR A 179 6.04 -4.14 8.95
CA TYR A 179 7.25 -4.96 8.76
C TYR A 179 7.29 -6.10 9.79
N PRO A 180 6.74 -7.28 9.47
CA PRO A 180 6.84 -8.49 10.31
C PRO A 180 8.28 -8.90 10.65
N TYR A 181 9.26 -8.53 9.84
CA TYR A 181 10.69 -8.73 10.13
C TYR A 181 11.09 -8.12 11.48
N PHE A 182 10.75 -6.86 11.76
CA PHE A 182 11.13 -6.20 13.00
C PHE A 182 10.41 -6.78 14.23
N ALA A 183 9.19 -7.31 14.03
CA ALA A 183 8.49 -8.05 15.09
C ALA A 183 9.23 -9.36 15.43
N TYR A 184 9.74 -10.08 14.43
CA TYR A 184 10.58 -11.26 14.65
C TYR A 184 11.95 -10.91 15.24
N ALA A 185 12.60 -9.83 14.78
CA ALA A 185 13.88 -9.38 15.32
C ALA A 185 13.80 -9.08 16.83
N SER A 186 12.61 -8.66 17.31
CA SER A 186 12.33 -8.42 18.73
C SER A 186 11.91 -9.67 19.52
N ASP A 187 11.53 -10.75 18.82
CA ASP A 187 11.08 -12.02 19.41
C ASP A 187 11.46 -13.20 18.49
N THR A 188 12.68 -13.71 18.66
CA THR A 188 13.34 -14.63 17.71
C THR A 188 12.94 -16.09 17.87
N ARG A 189 11.77 -16.37 18.47
CA ARG A 189 11.29 -17.74 18.66
C ARG A 189 10.84 -18.36 17.33
N PRO A 190 11.04 -19.68 17.11
CA PRO A 190 10.65 -20.35 15.86
C PRO A 190 9.17 -20.20 15.49
N GLU A 191 8.27 -20.20 16.48
CA GLU A 191 6.84 -20.00 16.25
C GLU A 191 6.51 -18.57 15.80
N THR A 192 7.28 -17.58 16.26
CA THR A 192 7.15 -16.19 15.78
C THR A 192 7.66 -16.07 14.36
N LEU A 193 8.76 -16.75 14.01
CA LEU A 193 9.23 -16.80 12.61
C LEU A 193 8.18 -17.41 11.68
N ALA A 194 7.64 -18.58 12.02
CA ALA A 194 6.63 -19.24 11.20
C ALA A 194 5.38 -18.34 11.00
N PHE A 195 4.96 -17.66 12.06
CA PHE A 195 3.86 -16.70 12.02
C PHE A 195 4.18 -15.46 11.16
N CYS A 196 5.40 -14.93 11.23
CA CYS A 196 5.81 -13.80 10.39
C CYS A 196 5.96 -14.18 8.90
N LEU A 197 6.37 -15.41 8.60
CA LEU A 197 6.61 -15.89 7.23
C LEU A 197 5.39 -16.53 6.55
N PHE A 198 4.19 -16.42 7.14
CA PHE A 198 2.97 -17.08 6.65
C PHE A 198 3.09 -18.62 6.53
N GLN A 199 3.99 -19.22 7.32
CA GLN A 199 4.17 -20.67 7.35
C GLN A 199 3.16 -21.33 8.29
N PRO A 200 2.90 -22.64 8.16
CA PRO A 200 2.01 -23.36 9.06
C PRO A 200 2.38 -23.16 10.53
N ASN A 201 1.43 -22.71 11.33
CA ASN A 201 1.58 -22.48 12.77
C ASN A 201 0.22 -22.65 13.47
N PRO A 202 0.17 -22.75 14.81
CA PRO A 202 -1.09 -22.93 15.55
C PRO A 202 -2.10 -21.78 15.44
N GLY A 203 -1.70 -20.63 14.90
CA GLY A 203 -2.44 -19.39 14.97
C GLY A 203 -2.37 -18.72 16.35
N ARG A 204 -2.78 -17.46 16.41
CA ARG A 204 -2.91 -16.66 17.63
C ARG A 204 -4.35 -16.18 17.73
N VAL A 205 -5.04 -16.58 18.81
CA VAL A 205 -6.41 -16.15 19.07
C VAL A 205 -6.38 -14.79 19.75
N ASP A 206 -7.00 -13.80 19.11
CA ASP A 206 -7.27 -12.51 19.70
C ASP A 206 -8.40 -12.66 20.72
N ALA A 207 -8.08 -12.53 22.01
CA ALA A 207 -9.05 -12.71 23.09
C ALA A 207 -10.18 -11.66 23.10
N GLY A 208 -9.95 -10.47 22.54
CA GLY A 208 -10.95 -9.40 22.50
C GLY A 208 -11.97 -9.57 21.38
N SER A 209 -11.55 -10.06 20.21
CA SER A 209 -12.44 -10.26 19.05
C SER A 209 -12.86 -11.71 18.83
N GLY A 210 -12.14 -12.68 19.39
CA GLY A 210 -12.28 -14.11 19.08
C GLY A 210 -11.72 -14.52 17.72
N LEU A 211 -11.15 -13.58 16.95
CA LEU A 211 -10.55 -13.87 15.65
C LEU A 211 -9.23 -14.61 15.81
N THR A 212 -8.95 -15.54 14.90
CA THR A 212 -7.66 -16.25 14.88
C THR A 212 -6.81 -15.73 13.74
N TYR A 213 -5.63 -15.23 14.08
CA TYR A 213 -4.62 -14.80 13.13
C TYR A 213 -3.66 -15.95 12.88
N THR A 214 -3.32 -16.22 11.62
CA THR A 214 -2.33 -17.24 11.23
C THR A 214 -1.06 -16.63 10.67
N ASN A 215 -0.99 -15.30 10.54
CA ASN A 215 0.21 -14.59 10.15
C ASN A 215 0.28 -13.19 10.77
N MET A 216 1.50 -12.64 10.85
CA MET A 216 1.77 -11.34 11.47
C MET A 216 1.26 -10.16 10.64
N PHE A 217 1.28 -10.27 9.32
CA PHE A 217 0.84 -9.20 8.42
C PHE A 217 -0.64 -8.85 8.65
N ASP A 218 -1.50 -9.87 8.68
CA ASP A 218 -2.94 -9.70 8.94
C ASP A 218 -3.18 -9.14 10.34
N ALA A 219 -2.41 -9.59 11.33
CA ALA A 219 -2.51 -9.09 12.70
C ALA A 219 -2.15 -7.60 12.79
N GLN A 220 -1.07 -7.18 12.13
CA GLN A 220 -0.66 -5.77 12.06
C GLN A 220 -1.68 -4.91 11.32
N LEU A 221 -2.20 -5.38 10.19
CA LEU A 221 -3.22 -4.67 9.41
C LEU A 221 -4.53 -4.52 10.19
N ASP A 222 -4.97 -5.57 10.88
CA ASP A 222 -6.20 -5.52 11.67
C ASP A 222 -6.05 -4.70 12.96
N ALA A 223 -4.84 -4.56 13.51
CA ALA A 223 -4.56 -3.60 14.58
C ALA A 223 -4.78 -2.16 14.11
N ILE A 224 -4.34 -1.81 12.89
CA ILE A 224 -4.61 -0.49 12.30
C ILE A 224 -6.11 -0.32 12.04
N ARG A 225 -6.78 -1.35 11.49
CA ARG A 225 -8.23 -1.34 11.28
C ARG A 225 -8.99 -1.09 12.58
N ALA A 226 -8.62 -1.79 13.66
CA ALA A 226 -9.21 -1.60 14.98
C ALA A 226 -9.00 -0.17 15.51
N ALA A 227 -7.79 0.39 15.36
CA ALA A 227 -7.48 1.76 15.79
C ALA A 227 -8.31 2.80 15.03
N LEU A 228 -8.46 2.64 13.71
CA LEU A 228 -9.29 3.51 12.88
C LEU A 228 -10.78 3.38 13.23
N ASP A 229 -11.26 2.16 13.46
CA ASP A 229 -12.65 1.90 13.85
C ASP A 229 -12.99 2.54 15.20
N ALA A 230 -12.10 2.40 16.20
CA ALA A 230 -12.25 2.98 17.53
C ALA A 230 -12.36 4.51 17.50
N LYS A 231 -11.76 5.15 16.48
CA LYS A 231 -11.87 6.59 16.23
C LYS A 231 -13.03 6.99 15.30
N GLY A 232 -13.84 6.05 14.80
CA GLY A 232 -15.00 6.35 13.94
C GLY A 232 -14.66 6.51 12.44
N TYR A 233 -13.53 5.95 12.00
CA TYR A 233 -13.03 5.98 10.61
C TYR A 233 -13.17 4.63 9.89
N SER A 234 -14.24 3.88 10.17
CA SER A 234 -14.51 2.55 9.58
C SER A 234 -14.55 2.52 8.04
N GLY A 235 -14.91 3.64 7.40
CA GLY A 235 -14.94 3.77 5.94
C GLY A 235 -13.63 4.20 5.27
N VAL A 236 -12.57 4.49 6.04
CA VAL A 236 -11.26 4.85 5.48
C VAL A 236 -10.52 3.58 5.07
N ASP A 237 -10.21 3.44 3.79
CA ASP A 237 -9.44 2.30 3.27
C ASP A 237 -8.00 2.31 3.79
N ILE A 238 -7.37 1.13 3.87
CA ILE A 238 -5.95 0.98 4.21
C ILE A 238 -5.18 0.56 2.97
N VAL A 239 -4.00 1.13 2.78
CA VAL A 239 -3.02 0.73 1.77
C VAL A 239 -1.71 0.41 2.48
N ILE A 240 -1.12 -0.73 2.15
CA ILE A 240 0.22 -1.09 2.62
C ILE A 240 1.23 -0.41 1.71
N ALA A 241 1.85 0.67 2.18
CA ALA A 241 2.72 1.48 1.34
C ALA A 241 4.17 0.99 1.31
N GLU A 242 4.56 0.17 2.26
CA GLU A 242 5.75 -0.66 2.28
C GLU A 242 5.52 -1.91 3.09
N THR A 243 6.07 -3.02 2.62
CA THR A 243 6.35 -4.19 3.45
C THR A 243 7.38 -5.06 2.75
N GLY A 244 8.20 -5.76 3.51
CA GLY A 244 9.25 -6.59 2.94
C GLY A 244 10.00 -7.37 4.01
N TRP A 245 11.02 -8.09 3.56
CA TRP A 245 11.91 -8.84 4.43
C TRP A 245 13.33 -8.80 3.85
N PRO A 246 14.35 -8.43 4.65
CA PRO A 246 15.70 -8.29 4.15
C PRO A 246 16.33 -9.66 3.89
N TYR A 247 17.00 -9.83 2.76
CA TYR A 247 17.62 -11.09 2.38
C TYR A 247 19.02 -11.29 3.00
N LYS A 248 19.56 -10.24 3.60
CA LYS A 248 20.88 -10.18 4.25
C LYS A 248 20.84 -9.13 5.35
N GLY A 249 21.62 -9.32 6.40
CA GLY A 249 21.81 -8.36 7.47
C GLY A 249 23.16 -8.54 8.16
N ASP A 250 23.43 -7.74 9.17
CA ASP A 250 24.58 -7.85 10.06
C ASP A 250 24.51 -9.15 10.89
N ALA A 251 25.59 -9.48 11.59
CA ALA A 251 25.70 -10.75 12.32
C ALA A 251 24.66 -10.90 13.45
N ASP A 252 24.17 -9.79 13.99
CA ASP A 252 23.12 -9.72 15.01
C ASP A 252 21.70 -9.56 14.45
N GLU A 253 21.55 -9.44 13.12
CA GLU A 253 20.28 -9.30 12.41
C GLU A 253 19.68 -10.67 12.05
N GLY A 254 19.32 -11.41 13.11
CA GLY A 254 18.72 -12.73 12.99
C GLY A 254 17.52 -12.76 12.05
N GLY A 255 17.49 -13.74 11.14
CA GLY A 255 16.39 -13.96 10.20
C GLY A 255 16.50 -13.19 8.88
N ALA A 256 17.43 -12.25 8.74
CA ALA A 256 17.72 -11.59 7.47
C ALA A 256 18.47 -12.54 6.51
N THR A 257 17.73 -13.43 5.86
CA THR A 257 18.27 -14.47 4.96
C THR A 257 17.49 -14.55 3.66
N VAL A 258 18.13 -15.01 2.59
CA VAL A 258 17.48 -15.23 1.29
C VAL A 258 16.27 -16.15 1.40
N ASP A 259 16.34 -17.21 2.20
CA ASP A 259 15.24 -18.16 2.38
C ASP A 259 14.03 -17.52 3.07
N ASN A 260 14.27 -16.73 4.12
CA ASN A 260 13.19 -16.04 4.82
C ASN A 260 12.60 -14.90 3.98
N ALA A 261 13.44 -14.15 3.26
CA ALA A 261 12.98 -13.10 2.36
C ALA A 261 12.12 -13.66 1.23
N ARG A 262 12.53 -14.79 0.64
CA ARG A 262 11.75 -15.54 -0.32
C ARG A 262 10.43 -16.04 0.26
N ALA A 263 10.46 -16.63 1.46
CA ALA A 263 9.27 -17.14 2.12
C ALA A 263 8.27 -16.02 2.42
N TYR A 264 8.71 -14.92 3.04
CA TYR A 264 7.85 -13.78 3.36
C TYR A 264 7.21 -13.18 2.11
N ASN A 265 8.05 -12.70 1.18
CA ASN A 265 7.56 -11.97 0.01
C ASN A 265 6.75 -12.88 -0.93
N GLY A 266 7.17 -14.15 -1.10
CA GLY A 266 6.45 -15.13 -1.90
C GLY A 266 5.09 -15.51 -1.31
N ASN A 267 5.03 -15.76 0.00
CA ASN A 267 3.77 -16.11 0.65
C ASN A 267 2.84 -14.91 0.76
N LEU A 268 3.35 -13.69 0.95
CA LEU A 268 2.56 -12.47 0.89
C LEU A 268 1.94 -12.29 -0.50
N VAL A 269 2.71 -12.44 -1.58
CA VAL A 269 2.17 -12.38 -2.96
C VAL A 269 1.08 -13.43 -3.16
N ALA A 270 1.27 -14.66 -2.67
CA ALA A 270 0.26 -15.71 -2.74
C ALA A 270 -1.00 -15.36 -1.93
N HIS A 271 -0.83 -14.83 -0.71
CA HIS A 271 -1.92 -14.37 0.15
C HIS A 271 -2.74 -13.27 -0.54
N LEU A 272 -2.10 -12.23 -1.08
CA LEU A 272 -2.77 -11.14 -1.79
C LEU A 272 -3.53 -11.63 -3.03
N LYS A 273 -2.94 -12.57 -3.79
CA LYS A 273 -3.58 -13.20 -4.96
C LYS A 273 -4.77 -14.09 -4.60
N SER A 274 -4.81 -14.64 -3.39
CA SER A 274 -5.95 -15.44 -2.93
C SER A 274 -7.21 -14.59 -2.67
N GLN A 275 -7.04 -13.27 -2.51
CA GLN A 275 -8.10 -12.30 -2.20
C GLN A 275 -8.91 -12.62 -0.92
N VAL A 276 -8.37 -13.45 -0.02
CA VAL A 276 -9.04 -13.86 1.22
C VAL A 276 -9.23 -12.69 2.19
N GLY A 277 -8.35 -11.69 2.15
CA GLY A 277 -8.33 -10.57 3.08
C GLY A 277 -7.83 -10.98 4.47
N THR A 278 -8.06 -10.13 5.47
CA THR A 278 -7.68 -10.41 6.86
C THR A 278 -8.84 -11.05 7.64
N PRO A 279 -8.59 -11.64 8.82
CA PRO A 279 -9.67 -12.15 9.69
C PRO A 279 -10.75 -11.11 10.03
N ARG A 280 -10.38 -9.84 10.27
CA ARG A 280 -11.35 -8.76 10.56
C ARG A 280 -11.98 -8.19 9.29
N THR A 281 -11.30 -8.25 8.14
CA THR A 281 -11.76 -7.70 6.86
C THR A 281 -11.75 -8.76 5.75
N PRO A 282 -12.59 -9.81 5.84
CA PRO A 282 -12.58 -10.92 4.89
C PRO A 282 -13.08 -10.49 3.50
N GLY A 283 -12.54 -11.13 2.45
CA GLY A 283 -12.96 -10.95 1.06
C GLY A 283 -12.49 -9.67 0.39
N LYS A 284 -11.65 -8.87 1.05
CA LYS A 284 -11.05 -7.65 0.50
C LYS A 284 -9.53 -7.75 0.58
N SER A 285 -8.89 -7.95 -0.57
CA SER A 285 -7.43 -7.81 -0.67
C SER A 285 -7.02 -6.35 -0.46
N VAL A 286 -5.81 -6.15 0.06
CA VAL A 286 -5.25 -4.84 0.35
C VAL A 286 -4.18 -4.48 -0.68
N ASP A 287 -4.27 -3.27 -1.23
CA ASP A 287 -3.22 -2.75 -2.09
C ASP A 287 -1.89 -2.72 -1.31
N THR A 288 -0.87 -3.39 -1.85
CA THR A 288 0.38 -3.62 -1.13
C THR A 288 1.59 -3.35 -2.00
N TYR A 289 2.50 -2.50 -1.51
CA TYR A 289 3.78 -2.19 -2.13
C TYR A 289 4.89 -2.98 -1.44
N LEU A 290 5.60 -3.79 -2.22
CA LEU A 290 6.74 -4.58 -1.74
C LEU A 290 7.99 -3.70 -1.69
N PHE A 291 8.63 -3.66 -0.53
CA PHE A 291 9.90 -2.99 -0.30
C PHE A 291 11.04 -4.03 -0.47
N ALA A 292 11.93 -3.89 -1.45
CA ALA A 292 12.03 -2.84 -2.48
C ALA A 292 12.39 -3.43 -3.86
N LEU A 293 12.25 -2.65 -4.94
CA LEU A 293 12.60 -3.13 -6.28
C LEU A 293 14.08 -3.50 -6.40
N TYR A 294 14.94 -2.62 -5.89
CA TYR A 294 16.40 -2.76 -5.81
C TYR A 294 16.87 -2.41 -4.41
N ASP A 295 18.09 -2.83 -4.09
CA ASP A 295 18.80 -2.38 -2.90
C ASP A 295 19.22 -0.91 -3.01
N GLU A 296 19.19 -0.20 -1.87
CA GLU A 296 19.65 1.19 -1.75
C GLU A 296 21.05 1.21 -1.14
N ASP A 297 22.10 1.09 -1.95
CA ASP A 297 23.47 0.84 -1.48
C ASP A 297 24.11 1.99 -0.70
N LEU A 298 23.57 3.21 -0.83
CA LEU A 298 24.02 4.39 -0.07
C LEU A 298 23.23 4.60 1.22
N LYS A 299 22.27 3.74 1.55
CA LYS A 299 21.48 3.87 2.77
C LYS A 299 22.34 3.56 4.00
N GLY A 300 22.34 4.49 4.96
CA GLY A 300 23.01 4.31 6.25
C GLY A 300 22.28 3.31 7.15
N GLY A 301 22.90 2.94 8.27
CA GLY A 301 22.34 2.01 9.24
C GLY A 301 22.80 0.55 9.04
N PRO A 302 22.11 -0.41 9.67
CA PRO A 302 22.44 -1.84 9.57
C PRO A 302 22.45 -2.36 8.12
N GLU A 303 23.11 -3.48 7.88
CA GLU A 303 23.15 -4.12 6.56
C GLU A 303 21.78 -4.53 6.03
N SER A 304 20.83 -4.86 6.90
CA SER A 304 19.46 -5.17 6.49
C SER A 304 18.79 -4.03 5.74
N GLU A 305 19.05 -2.77 6.11
CA GLU A 305 18.47 -1.59 5.47
C GLU A 305 18.86 -1.47 3.99
N ARG A 306 19.98 -2.08 3.58
CA ARG A 306 20.49 -2.11 2.20
C ARG A 306 20.20 -3.42 1.46
N SER A 307 19.36 -4.29 2.02
CA SER A 307 19.24 -5.69 1.56
C SER A 307 17.79 -6.15 1.37
N PHE A 308 16.90 -5.26 0.92
CA PHE A 308 15.47 -5.56 0.68
C PHE A 308 15.14 -5.81 -0.80
N GLY A 309 16.10 -5.64 -1.71
CA GLY A 309 15.91 -5.71 -3.15
C GLY A 309 15.33 -7.04 -3.62
N LEU A 310 14.22 -6.98 -4.35
CA LEU A 310 13.65 -8.12 -5.06
C LEU A 310 14.49 -8.48 -6.30
N TYR A 311 15.11 -7.49 -6.92
CA TYR A 311 15.98 -7.63 -8.07
C TYR A 311 17.34 -6.99 -7.82
N ARG A 312 18.36 -7.53 -8.47
CA ARG A 312 19.69 -6.94 -8.56
C ARG A 312 19.69 -5.86 -9.65
N THR A 313 20.73 -5.03 -9.65
CA THR A 313 20.93 -3.97 -10.65
C THR A 313 21.21 -4.52 -12.06
N ASP A 314 21.58 -5.80 -12.18
CA ASP A 314 21.66 -6.52 -13.46
C ASP A 314 20.30 -7.07 -13.97
N LEU A 315 19.20 -6.70 -13.28
CA LEU A 315 17.81 -7.07 -13.56
C LEU A 315 17.46 -8.54 -13.27
N THR A 316 18.37 -9.32 -12.68
CA THR A 316 18.08 -10.67 -12.20
C THR A 316 17.36 -10.63 -10.84
N ALA A 317 16.42 -11.55 -10.59
CA ALA A 317 15.78 -11.63 -9.29
C ALA A 317 16.77 -12.11 -8.22
N ASN A 318 16.72 -11.53 -7.02
CA ASN A 318 17.45 -12.06 -5.86
C ASN A 318 16.90 -13.44 -5.47
N TYR A 319 15.58 -13.61 -5.58
CA TYR A 319 14.84 -14.85 -5.35
C TYR A 319 13.47 -14.76 -6.04
N ASP A 320 12.86 -15.90 -6.41
CA ASP A 320 11.55 -15.93 -7.07
C ASP A 320 10.40 -15.93 -6.05
N ILE A 321 9.48 -14.98 -6.23
CA ILE A 321 8.27 -14.75 -5.43
C ILE A 321 6.98 -14.81 -6.27
N GLY A 322 7.05 -15.33 -7.50
CA GLY A 322 5.88 -15.53 -8.35
C GLY A 322 5.36 -14.25 -9.00
N LEU A 323 6.21 -13.25 -9.24
CA LEU A 323 5.84 -12.01 -9.92
C LEU A 323 5.98 -12.07 -11.45
N ALA A 324 6.81 -12.97 -11.99
CA ALA A 324 7.04 -13.07 -13.43
C ALA A 324 5.76 -13.34 -14.23
N ALA A 325 5.66 -12.78 -15.43
CA ALA A 325 4.57 -13.06 -16.37
C ALA A 325 4.41 -14.57 -16.59
N ALA A 326 3.19 -15.10 -16.41
CA ALA A 326 2.89 -16.44 -16.89
C ALA A 326 3.04 -16.46 -18.42
N PRO A 327 3.82 -17.37 -19.01
CA PRO A 327 3.87 -17.50 -20.47
C PRO A 327 2.49 -17.95 -20.97
N GLY A 328 1.74 -17.06 -21.64
CA GLY A 328 0.58 -17.47 -22.45
C GLY A 328 -0.74 -16.72 -22.28
N THR A 329 -0.86 -15.71 -21.42
CA THR A 329 -2.06 -14.85 -21.42
C THR A 329 -1.88 -13.71 -22.43
N ALA A 330 -2.12 -14.02 -23.71
CA ALA A 330 -2.40 -12.99 -24.69
C ALA A 330 -3.55 -12.11 -24.17
N ALA A 331 -3.38 -10.78 -24.26
CA ALA A 331 -4.41 -9.81 -23.93
C ALA A 331 -5.76 -10.25 -24.54
N PRO A 332 -6.89 -10.09 -23.83
CA PRO A 332 -8.18 -10.56 -24.31
C PRO A 332 -8.41 -10.00 -25.71
N ALA A 333 -8.50 -10.91 -26.69
CA ALA A 333 -8.83 -10.57 -28.05
C ALA A 333 -10.08 -9.70 -28.00
N THR A 334 -9.99 -8.51 -28.61
CA THR A 334 -11.10 -7.60 -28.84
C THR A 334 -12.26 -8.42 -29.38
N VAL A 335 -13.26 -8.67 -28.54
CA VAL A 335 -14.47 -9.36 -28.92
C VAL A 335 -15.17 -8.43 -29.89
N THR A 336 -15.05 -8.71 -31.19
CA THR A 336 -15.86 -8.06 -32.21
C THR A 336 -17.32 -8.35 -31.86
N PRO A 337 -18.16 -7.31 -31.66
CA PRO A 337 -19.52 -7.52 -31.24
C PRO A 337 -20.27 -8.29 -32.32
N VAL A 338 -20.66 -9.52 -32.00
CA VAL A 338 -21.60 -10.29 -32.81
C VAL A 338 -22.93 -9.56 -32.73
N THR A 339 -23.36 -9.01 -33.86
CA THR A 339 -24.67 -8.38 -34.04
C THR A 339 -25.75 -9.46 -33.86
N VAL A 340 -26.21 -9.66 -32.64
CA VAL A 340 -27.39 -10.48 -32.38
C VAL A 340 -28.60 -9.70 -32.86
N GLN A 341 -29.17 -10.11 -33.99
CA GLN A 341 -30.51 -9.68 -34.40
C GLN A 341 -31.51 -10.19 -33.36
N VAL A 342 -31.82 -9.37 -32.37
CA VAL A 342 -32.89 -9.65 -31.41
C VAL A 342 -34.21 -9.41 -32.13
N SER A 343 -34.82 -10.50 -32.58
CA SER A 343 -36.21 -10.52 -33.04
C SER A 343 -37.10 -10.18 -31.84
N SER A 344 -37.94 -9.16 -32.01
CA SER A 344 -38.81 -8.59 -30.99
C SER A 344 -39.90 -9.58 -30.57
N MET A 345 -39.66 -10.38 -29.54
CA MET A 345 -40.74 -10.96 -28.74
C MET A 345 -40.84 -10.18 -27.42
N LEU A 346 -41.83 -9.27 -27.38
CA LEU A 346 -42.30 -8.64 -26.15
C LEU A 346 -42.74 -9.73 -25.17
N VAL A 347 -41.94 -9.97 -24.13
CA VAL A 347 -42.42 -10.62 -22.90
C VAL A 347 -42.39 -9.56 -21.81
N ALA A 348 -43.59 -9.07 -21.50
CA ALA A 348 -43.82 -8.07 -20.48
C ALA A 348 -43.57 -8.66 -19.09
N TYR A 349 -42.41 -8.37 -18.50
CA TYR A 349 -42.19 -8.56 -17.06
C TYR A 349 -42.71 -7.34 -16.31
N ARG A 350 -43.91 -7.45 -15.77
CA ARG A 350 -44.44 -6.53 -14.75
C ARG A 350 -43.61 -6.71 -13.47
N PHE A 351 -42.71 -5.78 -13.20
CA PHE A 351 -42.09 -5.63 -11.89
C PHE A 351 -43.14 -5.11 -10.89
N CYS A 352 -43.51 -5.97 -9.94
CA CYS A 352 -44.30 -5.61 -8.78
C CYS A 352 -43.35 -4.95 -7.76
N LEU A 353 -43.34 -3.62 -7.72
CA LEU A 353 -42.76 -2.83 -6.64
C LEU A 353 -43.70 -2.94 -5.43
N GLN A 354 -43.46 -3.89 -4.54
CA GLN A 354 -44.09 -3.88 -3.21
C GLN A 354 -43.27 -2.96 -2.31
N SER A 355 -43.85 -1.81 -1.97
CA SER A 355 -43.33 -0.87 -0.99
C SER A 355 -43.35 -1.49 0.41
N LEU A 356 -42.17 -1.61 1.02
CA LEU A 356 -42.00 -1.82 2.45
C LEU A 356 -42.30 -0.50 3.16
N ASP A 357 -43.57 -0.29 3.50
CA ASP A 357 -44.01 0.84 4.32
C ASP A 357 -44.74 0.31 5.55
N ARG A 358 -44.37 0.92 6.69
CA ARG A 358 -45.06 0.91 8.00
C ARG A 358 -44.90 -0.33 8.88
N MET A 359 -43.89 -0.25 9.75
CA MET A 359 -43.91 -0.93 11.05
C MET A 359 -44.69 -0.03 12.02
N GLU A 360 -45.97 -0.34 12.21
CA GLU A 360 -46.88 0.37 13.11
C GLU A 360 -46.61 0.00 14.57
N TRP A 361 -46.41 1.03 15.38
CA TRP A 361 -46.46 0.98 16.82
C TRP A 361 -47.94 0.98 17.24
N THR A 362 -48.42 -0.12 17.82
CA THR A 362 -49.72 -0.14 18.51
C THR A 362 -49.52 -0.56 19.96
N SER A 363 -49.52 0.45 20.80
CA SER A 363 -49.90 0.40 22.21
C SER A 363 -51.39 0.07 22.32
N LEU A 364 -51.73 -0.99 23.04
CA LEU A 364 -53.09 -1.28 23.50
C LEU A 364 -52.98 -1.78 24.95
N ILE A 365 -53.42 -0.89 25.85
CA ILE A 365 -54.06 -1.06 27.18
C ILE A 365 -53.77 -2.35 27.94
#